data_AF-A0A7C1NEQ7-F1
#
_entry.id   AF-A0A7C1NEQ7-F1
#
_cell.length_a   1.000
_cell.length_b   1.000
_cell.length_c   1.000
_cell.angle_alpha   90.00
_cell.angle_beta   90.00
_cell.angle_gamma   90.00
#
_symmetry.space_group_name_H-M   'P 1'
#
loop_
_entity.id
_entity.type
_entity.pdbx_description
1 polymer ?
#
loop_
_entity_poly.entity_id
_entity_poly.type
_entity_poly.pdbx_seq_one_letter_code
_entity_poly.pdbx_strand_id
1 'polypeptide(L)'
;MAGKLKTVFAAKQTTLLLKGWPELTGSIKGRARLDGEDLKLDSFRVESFGSEAEGGAVLRLGKSYEFLLDAKVLAGTVKRLLGLEKTRDGTVLVKGSLKLAPKLRETSLDLELGGDFYLETLLEAVGVKDRFELAGHIDFRGKVERDRAACLAPVNIALKPVKAQYVVFKA
;
A
#
# COMPACT_ATOMS: atom_id res chain seq x y z
N MET A 1 24.28 -23.05 21.65
CA MET A 1 23.34 -22.08 22.25
C MET A 1 23.12 -20.97 21.22
N ALA A 2 22.00 -20.98 20.49
CA ALA A 2 21.70 -19.92 19.52
C ALA A 2 21.09 -18.72 20.29
N GLY A 3 21.85 -17.63 20.39
CA GLY A 3 21.39 -16.41 21.05
C GLY A 3 20.29 -15.74 20.24
N LYS A 4 19.17 -15.40 20.88
CA LYS A 4 18.10 -14.60 20.26
C LYS A 4 18.57 -13.15 20.18
N LEU A 5 18.97 -12.70 18.99
CA LEU A 5 19.32 -11.30 18.76
C LEU A 5 18.03 -10.50 18.52
N LYS A 6 17.79 -9.45 19.30
CA LYS A 6 16.69 -8.50 19.11
C LYS A 6 17.29 -7.12 18.83
N THR A 7 16.88 -6.50 17.73
CA THR A 7 17.29 -5.15 17.34
C THR A 7 16.06 -4.29 17.16
N VAL A 8 16.09 -3.10 17.75
CA VAL A 8 15.15 -2.03 17.45
C VAL A 8 15.92 -0.99 16.65
N PHE A 9 15.36 -0.56 15.53
CA PHE A 9 15.93 0.51 14.72
C PHE A 9 14.90 1.63 14.57
N ALA A 10 15.37 2.87 14.62
CA ALA A 10 14.52 4.03 14.44
C ALA A 10 15.31 5.14 13.76
N ALA A 11 14.82 5.60 12.62
CA ALA A 11 15.25 6.81 11.94
C ALA A 11 14.14 7.86 12.09
N LYS A 12 14.42 8.94 12.82
CA LYS A 12 13.44 10.01 13.06
C LYS A 12 13.13 10.81 11.80
N GLN A 13 14.11 10.95 10.92
CA GLN A 13 13.98 11.65 9.65
C GLN A 13 14.85 10.95 8.61
N THR A 14 14.24 10.54 7.52
CA THR A 14 14.89 9.96 6.35
C THR A 14 14.36 10.70 5.13
N THR A 15 15.28 11.20 4.31
CA THR A 15 14.97 11.83 3.04
C THR A 15 15.42 10.90 1.91
N LEU A 16 14.48 10.52 1.06
CA LEU A 16 14.74 9.79 -0.18
C LEU A 16 14.73 10.76 -1.35
N LEU A 17 15.87 10.89 -2.02
CA LEU A 17 16.05 11.65 -3.26
C LEU A 17 16.13 10.68 -4.43
N LEU A 18 14.99 10.47 -5.10
CA LEU A 18 14.90 9.67 -6.32
C LEU A 18 14.76 10.62 -7.51
N LYS A 19 15.58 10.46 -8.54
CA LYS A 19 15.57 11.33 -9.73
C LYS A 19 14.18 11.27 -10.39
N GLY A 20 13.52 12.43 -10.52
CA GLY A 20 12.18 12.54 -11.10
C GLY A 20 11.02 12.30 -10.12
N TRP A 21 11.30 12.15 -8.83
CA TRP A 21 10.30 12.03 -7.76
C TRP A 21 10.44 13.21 -6.79
N PRO A 22 9.34 13.62 -6.14
CA PRO A 22 9.42 14.64 -5.09
C PRO A 22 10.29 14.15 -3.93
N GLU A 23 10.86 15.09 -3.17
CA GLU A 23 11.56 14.76 -1.95
C GLU A 23 10.62 14.04 -0.97
N LEU A 24 10.99 12.81 -0.60
CA LEU A 24 10.22 12.01 0.33
C LEU A 24 10.86 12.04 1.71
N THR A 25 10.27 12.83 2.61
CA THR A 25 10.69 12.89 4.00
C THR A 25 9.74 12.06 4.86
N GLY A 26 10.29 11.22 5.74
CA GLY A 26 9.50 10.42 6.66
C GLY A 26 10.29 9.90 7.85
N SER A 27 9.59 9.25 8.77
CA SER A 27 10.20 8.50 9.87
C SER A 27 10.03 7.01 9.63
N ILE A 28 11.03 6.22 10.04
CA ILE A 28 11.01 4.76 9.95
C ILE A 28 11.33 4.22 11.34
N LYS A 29 10.47 3.36 11.87
CA LYS A 29 10.70 2.62 13.11
C LYS A 29 10.50 1.14 12.84
N GLY A 30 11.28 0.29 13.47
CA GLY A 30 11.09 -1.14 13.32
C GLY A 30 11.79 -1.96 14.39
N ARG A 31 11.36 -3.21 14.46
CA ARG A 31 11.87 -4.21 15.38
C ARG A 31 12.12 -5.48 14.60
N ALA A 32 13.38 -5.92 14.59
CA ALA A 32 13.81 -7.16 14.00
C ALA A 32 14.34 -8.10 15.08
N ARG A 33 14.16 -9.40 14.85
CA ARG A 33 14.60 -10.47 15.71
C ARG A 33 15.12 -11.61 14.87
N LEU A 34 16.31 -12.09 15.23
CA LEU A 34 16.85 -13.33 14.69
C LEU A 34 16.50 -14.47 15.66
N ASP A 35 15.85 -15.50 15.13
CA ASP A 35 15.39 -16.67 15.88
C ASP A 35 15.89 -17.94 15.18
N GLY A 36 17.14 -18.34 15.49
CA GLY A 36 17.84 -19.39 14.75
C GLY A 36 18.22 -18.90 13.35
N GLU A 37 17.68 -19.56 12.32
CA GLU A 37 17.87 -19.20 10.90
C GLU A 37 16.76 -18.25 10.37
N ASP A 38 15.74 -17.97 11.19
CA ASP A 38 14.61 -17.13 10.79
C ASP A 38 14.87 -15.67 11.17
N LEU A 39 14.79 -14.77 10.20
CA LEU A 39 14.77 -13.33 10.43
C LEU A 39 13.31 -12.85 10.50
N LYS A 40 12.89 -12.43 11.68
CA LYS A 40 11.55 -11.89 11.94
C LYS A 40 11.62 -10.39 12.09
N LEU A 41 10.94 -9.67 11.23
CA LEU A 41 10.60 -8.26 11.40
C LEU A 41 9.26 -8.20 12.14
N ASP A 42 9.32 -8.15 13.47
CA ASP A 42 8.15 -8.13 14.37
C ASP A 42 7.20 -6.98 14.01
N SER A 43 7.77 -5.82 13.64
CA SER A 43 7.03 -4.65 13.19
C SER A 43 7.94 -3.70 12.43
N PHE A 44 7.43 -3.02 11.41
CA PHE A 44 7.98 -1.79 10.86
C PHE A 44 6.84 -0.78 10.71
N ARG A 45 7.15 0.49 10.91
CA ARG A 45 6.26 1.64 10.71
C ARG A 45 7.01 2.69 9.92
N VAL A 46 6.41 3.15 8.84
CA VAL A 46 6.87 4.26 8.03
C VAL A 46 5.80 5.34 8.06
N GLU A 47 6.18 6.55 8.46
CA GLU A 47 5.28 7.70 8.48
C GLU A 47 5.83 8.77 7.53
N SER A 48 5.00 9.28 6.62
CA SER A 48 5.38 10.35 5.70
C SER A 48 4.17 11.18 5.31
N PHE A 49 4.27 12.51 5.46
CA PHE A 49 3.21 13.47 5.09
C PHE A 49 1.79 13.12 5.60
N GLY A 50 1.70 12.57 6.82
CA GLY A 50 0.43 12.13 7.43
C GLY A 50 -0.10 10.78 6.94
N SER A 51 0.57 10.15 5.97
CA SER A 51 0.39 8.74 5.64
C SER A 51 1.20 7.86 6.57
N GLU A 52 0.68 6.67 6.87
CA GLU A 52 1.29 5.69 7.74
C GLU A 52 1.24 4.32 7.07
N ALA A 53 2.36 3.60 7.06
CA ALA A 53 2.43 2.22 6.62
C ALA A 53 3.07 1.39 7.73
N GLU A 54 2.33 0.43 8.24
CA GLU A 54 2.79 -0.55 9.21
C GLU A 54 2.86 -1.92 8.58
N GLY A 55 3.75 -2.76 9.08
CA GLY A 55 3.77 -4.14 8.64
C GLY A 55 4.72 -5.00 9.45
N GLY A 56 4.72 -6.28 9.13
CA GLY A 56 5.62 -7.26 9.70
C GLY A 56 6.11 -8.19 8.60
N ALA A 57 7.24 -8.84 8.83
CA ALA A 57 7.75 -9.84 7.91
C ALA A 57 8.40 -11.00 8.65
N VAL A 58 8.29 -12.20 8.12
CA VAL A 58 9.02 -13.38 8.58
C VAL A 58 9.74 -13.97 7.37
N LEU A 59 11.06 -13.83 7.37
CA LEU A 59 11.94 -14.40 6.35
C LEU A 59 12.51 -15.71 6.89
N ARG A 60 12.02 -16.83 6.36
CA ARG A 60 12.58 -18.16 6.60
C ARG A 60 13.49 -18.52 5.42
N LEU A 61 14.80 -18.32 5.59
CA LEU A 61 15.79 -18.54 4.53
C LEU A 61 15.61 -19.94 3.90
N GLY A 62 15.51 -19.99 2.57
CA GLY A 62 15.33 -21.23 1.82
C GLY A 62 13.95 -21.90 1.91
N LYS A 63 13.00 -21.34 2.67
CA LYS A 63 11.66 -21.94 2.87
C LYS A 63 10.51 -21.05 2.46
N SER A 64 10.34 -19.89 3.06
CA SER A 64 9.15 -19.06 2.82
C SER A 64 9.36 -17.64 3.34
N TYR A 65 8.81 -16.67 2.65
CA TYR A 65 8.74 -15.29 3.10
C TYR A 65 7.29 -14.91 3.33
N GLU A 66 6.96 -14.48 4.54
CA GLU A 66 5.62 -14.01 4.91
C GLU A 66 5.71 -12.52 5.20
N PHE A 67 4.88 -11.72 4.53
CA PHE A 67 4.80 -10.27 4.70
C PHE A 67 3.36 -9.91 5.07
N LEU A 68 3.22 -9.04 6.05
CA LEU A 68 1.96 -8.43 6.48
C LEU A 68 2.11 -6.92 6.31
N LEU A 69 1.12 -6.29 5.70
CA LEU A 69 1.10 -4.86 5.44
C LEU A 69 -0.26 -4.30 5.84
N ASP A 70 -0.25 -3.19 6.57
CA ASP A 70 -1.39 -2.33 6.87
C ASP A 70 -0.96 -0.89 6.63
N ALA A 71 -1.40 -0.31 5.53
CA ALA A 71 -1.06 1.05 5.13
C ALA A 71 -2.31 1.91 5.01
N LYS A 72 -2.23 3.08 5.61
CA LYS A 72 -3.16 4.19 5.44
C LYS A 72 -2.43 5.32 4.74
N VAL A 73 -2.74 5.49 3.47
CA VAL A 73 -2.14 6.50 2.60
C VAL A 73 -3.15 7.59 2.35
N LEU A 74 -2.81 8.83 2.69
CA LEU A 74 -3.59 9.98 2.31
C LEU A 74 -3.46 10.20 0.79
N ALA A 75 -4.57 10.45 0.10
CA ALA A 75 -4.55 10.81 -1.30
C ALA A 75 -3.67 12.05 -1.53
N GLY A 76 -3.56 12.96 -0.55
CA GLY A 76 -2.59 14.06 -0.52
C GLY A 76 -1.14 13.62 -0.78
N THR A 77 -0.71 12.49 -0.21
CA THR A 77 0.63 11.94 -0.41
C THR A 77 0.78 11.37 -1.82
N VAL A 78 -0.22 10.64 -2.33
CA VAL A 78 -0.23 10.12 -3.70
C VAL A 78 -0.23 11.25 -4.73
N LYS A 79 -0.99 12.32 -4.49
CA LYS A 79 -1.02 13.51 -5.34
C LYS A 79 0.36 14.16 -5.45
N ARG A 80 1.07 14.32 -4.34
CA ARG A 80 2.45 14.87 -4.35
C ARG A 80 3.40 13.97 -5.12
N LEU A 81 3.29 12.64 -4.92
CA LEU A 81 4.07 11.64 -5.65
C LEU A 81 3.84 11.70 -7.17
N LEU A 82 2.61 11.94 -7.58
CA LEU A 82 2.20 11.97 -8.98
C LEU A 82 2.18 13.38 -9.61
N GLY A 83 2.47 14.43 -8.84
CA GLY A 83 2.46 15.82 -9.31
C GLY A 83 1.06 16.37 -9.66
N LEU A 84 0.01 15.93 -8.97
CA LEU A 84 -1.38 16.34 -9.25
C LEU A 84 -1.75 17.67 -8.56
N GLU A 85 -2.51 18.52 -9.25
CA GLU A 85 -2.84 19.90 -8.85
C GLU A 85 -4.19 20.04 -8.10
N LYS A 86 -5.19 19.16 -8.31
CA LYS A 86 -6.53 19.35 -7.71
C LYS A 86 -6.66 19.02 -6.21
N THR A 87 -7.50 19.82 -5.55
CA THR A 87 -7.51 20.15 -4.12
C THR A 87 -8.44 19.31 -3.23
N ARG A 88 -8.82 18.09 -3.63
CA ARG A 88 -9.72 17.27 -2.80
C ARG A 88 -9.01 16.05 -2.23
N ASP A 89 -9.11 15.89 -0.92
CA ASP A 89 -8.39 14.88 -0.14
C ASP A 89 -9.27 13.67 0.14
N GLY A 90 -8.72 12.48 -0.05
CA GLY A 90 -9.32 11.20 0.30
C GLY A 90 -8.31 10.30 0.99
N THR A 91 -8.71 9.10 1.36
CA THR A 91 -7.84 8.12 2.02
C THR A 91 -7.82 6.82 1.24
N VAL A 92 -6.65 6.21 1.11
CA VAL A 92 -6.47 4.85 0.61
C VAL A 92 -5.97 3.98 1.75
N LEU A 93 -6.74 2.95 2.06
CA LEU A 93 -6.42 1.90 3.02
C LEU A 93 -5.99 0.65 2.24
N VAL A 94 -4.84 0.10 2.59
CA VAL A 94 -4.28 -1.12 2.01
C VAL A 94 -3.96 -2.05 3.15
N LYS A 95 -4.66 -3.17 3.25
CA LYS A 95 -4.34 -4.24 4.20
C LYS A 95 -4.05 -5.50 3.44
N GLY A 96 -3.10 -6.29 3.88
CA GLY A 96 -2.92 -7.58 3.24
C GLY A 96 -1.73 -8.37 3.70
N SER A 97 -1.64 -9.56 3.13
CA SER A 97 -0.59 -10.52 3.37
C SER A 97 -0.07 -11.07 2.05
N LEU A 98 1.25 -11.22 1.99
CA LEU A 98 1.93 -11.89 0.89
C LEU A 98 2.75 -13.01 1.48
N LYS A 99 2.52 -14.24 1.01
CA LYS A 99 3.35 -15.39 1.34
C LYS A 99 4.03 -15.87 0.08
N LEU A 100 5.34 -15.65 -0.03
CA LEU A 100 6.18 -16.15 -1.10
C LEU A 100 6.78 -17.48 -0.70
N ALA A 101 6.53 -18.50 -1.51
CA ALA A 101 7.14 -19.82 -1.38
C ALA A 101 8.19 -20.02 -2.48
N PRO A 102 9.13 -20.97 -2.34
CA PRO A 102 10.21 -21.20 -3.31
C PRO A 102 9.64 -21.69 -4.64
N LYS A 103 8.51 -22.40 -4.58
CA LYS A 103 7.70 -22.73 -5.74
C LYS A 103 6.67 -21.63 -5.94
N LEU A 104 6.69 -20.99 -7.11
CA LEU A 104 5.74 -19.93 -7.46
C LEU A 104 4.29 -20.33 -7.20
N ARG A 105 3.91 -21.58 -7.52
CA ARG A 105 2.55 -22.12 -7.28
C ARG A 105 2.10 -22.03 -5.83
N GLU A 106 3.02 -22.08 -4.87
CA GLU A 106 2.69 -22.04 -3.44
C GLU A 106 2.65 -20.59 -2.88
N THR A 107 2.86 -19.59 -3.74
CA THR A 107 2.74 -18.18 -3.39
C THR A 107 1.28 -17.79 -3.27
N SER A 108 0.91 -17.12 -2.18
CA SER A 108 -0.43 -16.56 -1.99
C SER A 108 -0.37 -15.06 -1.73
N LEU A 109 -1.32 -14.33 -2.31
CA LEU A 109 -1.50 -12.90 -2.11
C LEU A 109 -2.93 -12.67 -1.65
N ASP A 110 -3.11 -11.98 -0.53
CA ASP A 110 -4.41 -11.48 -0.10
C ASP A 110 -4.24 -9.99 0.22
N LEU A 111 -4.80 -9.12 -0.62
CA LEU A 111 -4.81 -7.68 -0.41
C LEU A 111 -6.24 -7.18 -0.38
N GLU A 112 -6.62 -6.55 0.72
CA GLU A 112 -7.80 -5.73 0.86
C GLU A 112 -7.43 -4.26 0.61
N LEU A 113 -8.12 -3.66 -0.36
CA LEU A 113 -8.02 -2.24 -0.67
C LEU A 113 -9.32 -1.59 -0.25
N GLY A 114 -9.24 -0.39 0.31
CA GLY A 114 -10.43 0.38 0.59
C GLY A 114 -10.11 1.84 0.73
N GLY A 115 -11.15 2.63 0.95
CA GLY A 115 -11.01 4.05 1.19
C GLY A 115 -11.91 4.85 0.29
N ASP A 116 -11.55 6.10 0.12
CA ASP A 116 -12.37 7.10 -0.48
C ASP A 116 -11.52 8.03 -1.34
N PHE A 117 -12.03 8.40 -2.51
CA PHE A 117 -11.38 9.35 -3.39
C PHE A 117 -12.37 10.21 -4.14
N TYR A 118 -11.90 11.38 -4.54
CA TYR A 118 -12.62 12.26 -5.44
C TYR A 118 -12.34 11.84 -6.88
N LEU A 119 -13.41 11.64 -7.66
CA LEU A 119 -13.34 11.23 -9.05
C LEU A 119 -12.48 12.18 -9.87
N GLU A 120 -12.53 13.46 -9.56
CA GLU A 120 -11.73 14.52 -10.17
C GLU A 120 -10.22 14.25 -10.04
N THR A 121 -9.78 13.71 -8.90
CA THR A 121 -8.38 13.34 -8.64
C THR A 121 -7.98 12.07 -9.39
N LEU A 122 -8.88 11.09 -9.52
CA LEU A 122 -8.61 9.88 -10.29
C LEU A 122 -8.49 10.19 -11.79
N LEU A 123 -9.39 11.02 -12.33
CA LEU A 123 -9.36 11.43 -13.74
C LEU A 123 -8.09 12.19 -14.09
N GLU A 124 -7.61 13.02 -13.17
CA GLU A 124 -6.34 13.73 -13.31
C GLU A 124 -5.15 12.76 -13.33
N ALA A 125 -5.12 11.77 -12.43
CA ALA A 125 -4.07 10.75 -12.37
C ALA A 125 -3.99 9.91 -13.66
N VAL A 126 -5.13 9.65 -14.30
CA VAL A 126 -5.23 8.90 -15.56
C VAL A 126 -4.96 9.79 -16.79
N GLY A 127 -4.76 11.10 -16.60
CA GLY A 127 -4.44 12.04 -17.67
C GLY A 127 -5.60 12.34 -18.61
N VAL A 128 -6.84 12.14 -18.14
CA VAL A 128 -8.05 12.42 -18.93
C VAL A 128 -8.22 13.93 -19.06
N LYS A 129 -8.04 14.44 -20.28
CA LYS A 129 -8.09 15.88 -20.59
C LYS A 129 -9.52 16.39 -20.79
N ASP A 130 -10.44 15.52 -21.21
CA ASP A 130 -11.85 15.86 -21.39
C ASP A 130 -12.56 15.88 -20.04
N ARG A 131 -12.61 17.09 -19.47
CA ARG A 131 -13.24 17.40 -18.19
C ARG A 131 -14.74 17.40 -18.37
N PHE A 132 -15.37 16.24 -18.31
CA PHE A 132 -16.77 16.21 -17.91
C PHE A 132 -16.86 16.85 -16.51
N GLU A 133 -17.88 17.68 -16.26
CA GLU A 133 -18.20 18.28 -14.95
C GLU A 133 -18.68 17.24 -13.93
N LEU A 134 -18.01 16.08 -13.93
CA LEU A 134 -18.25 14.95 -13.06
C LEU A 134 -17.48 15.18 -11.77
N ALA A 135 -18.16 15.84 -10.83
CA ALA A 135 -17.74 15.92 -9.45
C ALA A 135 -18.37 14.75 -8.68
N GLY A 136 -17.55 13.98 -7.97
CA GLY A 136 -18.05 12.82 -7.28
C GLY A 136 -17.10 12.32 -6.21
N HIS A 137 -17.68 11.89 -5.10
CA HIS A 137 -16.96 11.19 -4.05
C HIS A 137 -17.28 9.70 -4.15
N ILE A 138 -16.23 8.89 -4.20
CA ILE A 138 -16.32 7.45 -4.40
C ILE A 138 -15.72 6.78 -3.18
N ASP A 139 -16.57 6.04 -2.46
CA ASP A 139 -16.13 5.05 -1.49
C ASP A 139 -15.95 3.70 -2.20
N PHE A 140 -14.76 3.14 -2.11
CA PHE A 140 -14.45 1.86 -2.72
C PHE A 140 -13.98 0.84 -1.70
N ARG A 141 -14.30 -0.42 -1.99
CA ARG A 141 -13.70 -1.56 -1.32
C ARG A 141 -13.40 -2.62 -2.35
N GLY A 142 -12.17 -3.10 -2.31
CA GLY A 142 -11.64 -4.08 -3.23
C GLY A 142 -10.94 -5.19 -2.49
N LYS A 143 -10.98 -6.39 -3.07
CA LYS A 143 -10.14 -7.49 -2.62
C LYS A 143 -9.41 -8.08 -3.81
N VAL A 144 -8.13 -8.32 -3.64
CA VAL A 144 -7.25 -8.98 -4.59
C VAL A 144 -6.75 -10.24 -3.91
N GLU A 145 -7.31 -11.37 -4.31
CA GLU A 145 -6.90 -12.69 -3.84
C GLU A 145 -6.19 -13.44 -4.96
N ARG A 146 -5.09 -14.11 -4.62
CA ARG A 146 -4.44 -15.08 -5.50
C ARG A 146 -4.14 -16.34 -4.71
N ASP A 147 -4.80 -17.42 -5.11
CA ASP A 147 -4.69 -18.73 -4.45
C ASP A 147 -3.65 -19.66 -5.10
N ARG A 148 -3.19 -20.64 -4.32
CA ARG A 148 -2.08 -21.59 -4.53
C ARG A 148 -2.19 -22.48 -5.79
N ALA A 149 -3.31 -22.46 -6.50
CA ALA A 149 -3.50 -23.26 -7.72
C ALA A 149 -3.33 -22.44 -9.01
N ALA A 150 -3.36 -21.10 -8.94
CA ALA A 150 -3.65 -20.23 -10.08
C ALA A 150 -2.50 -19.29 -10.49
N CYS A 151 -1.23 -19.68 -10.27
CA CYS A 151 -0.08 -18.83 -10.61
C CYS A 151 0.13 -18.54 -12.11
N LEU A 152 -0.67 -19.13 -13.01
CA LEU A 152 -0.65 -18.85 -14.44
C LEU A 152 -1.91 -18.10 -14.93
N ALA A 153 -2.88 -17.84 -14.05
CA ALA A 153 -4.10 -17.11 -14.39
C ALA A 153 -3.95 -15.60 -14.10
N PRO A 154 -4.69 -14.74 -14.84
CA PRO A 154 -4.76 -13.31 -14.56
C PRO A 154 -5.27 -13.05 -13.14
N VAL A 155 -4.72 -12.02 -12.49
CA VAL A 155 -5.13 -11.61 -11.15
C VAL A 155 -6.55 -11.04 -11.23
N ASN A 156 -7.50 -11.66 -10.51
CA ASN A 156 -8.85 -11.13 -10.39
C ASN A 156 -8.86 -9.98 -9.38
N ILE A 157 -9.06 -8.76 -9.88
CA ILE A 157 -9.26 -7.56 -9.06
C ILE A 157 -10.77 -7.32 -9.00
N ALA A 158 -11.38 -7.61 -7.86
CA ALA A 158 -12.79 -7.30 -7.64
C ALA A 158 -12.89 -5.98 -6.86
N LEU A 159 -13.22 -4.89 -7.54
CA LEU A 159 -13.57 -3.61 -6.91
C LEU A 159 -15.09 -3.48 -6.86
N LYS A 160 -15.65 -3.27 -5.67
CA LYS A 160 -17.07 -2.95 -5.49
C LYS A 160 -17.21 -1.52 -4.98
N PRO A 161 -17.96 -0.65 -5.67
CA PRO A 161 -18.33 0.65 -5.10
C PRO A 161 -19.23 0.39 -3.89
N VAL A 162 -18.90 1.01 -2.75
CA VAL A 162 -19.68 0.85 -1.51
C VAL A 162 -20.81 1.87 -1.49
N LYS A 163 -20.50 3.11 -1.84
CA LYS A 163 -21.44 4.20 -2.14
C LYS A 163 -20.76 5.13 -3.14
N ALA A 164 -21.53 5.65 -4.09
CA ALA A 164 -21.07 6.67 -4.98
C ALA A 164 -22.09 7.82 -4.97
N GLN A 165 -21.63 9.01 -4.59
CA GLN A 165 -22.43 10.22 -4.65
C GLN A 165 -21.88 11.07 -5.79
N TYR A 166 -22.70 11.23 -6.82
CA TYR A 166 -22.38 12.03 -7.99
C TYR A 166 -23.19 13.32 -7.93
N VAL A 167 -22.53 14.45 -8.17
CA VAL A 167 -23.20 15.73 -8.41
C VAL A 167 -22.87 16.12 -9.83
N VAL A 168 -23.87 16.00 -10.72
CA VAL A 168 -23.77 16.50 -12.09
C VAL A 168 -24.14 17.96 -12.05
N PHE A 169 -23.16 18.85 -12.24
CA PHE A 169 -23.47 20.23 -12.55
C PHE A 169 -23.94 20.28 -14.01
N LYS A 170 -25.11 20.87 -14.24
CA LYS A 170 -25.54 21.25 -15.59
C LYS A 170 -25.13 22.71 -15.77
N ALA A 171 -24.18 22.96 -16.67
CA ALA A 171 -24.00 24.27 -17.28
C ALA A 171 -25.20 24.62 -18.17
#